data_AF-A0A812WRV3-F1
#
_entry.id   AF-A0A812WRV3-F1
#
_cell.length_a   1.000
_cell.length_b   1.000
_cell.length_c   1.000
_cell.angle_alpha   90.00
_cell.angle_beta   90.00
_cell.angle_gamma   90.00
#
_symmetry.space_group_name_H-M   'P 1'
#
loop_
_entity.id
_entity.type
_entity.pdbx_description
1 polymer ?
#
loop_
_entity_poly.entity_id
_entity_poly.type
_entity_poly.pdbx_seq_one_letter_code
_entity_poly.pdbx_strand_id
1 'polypeptide(L)'
;MLSLKAMACLALGASPALAIRAAAPPSLTREEDCWESVAAPDNLGTLSAIMTKSLGRQCRSEVQGLLVDLYTECTKIEGSSQEGCLKELFWWFFGYTATGYRDGLASKLAAAPHEAMLWAGFYEGEPRGLTQKALQRFSNMVDTSIVHPSSILGKVVQKNNDLLGCRGDIGALRPCCCVRGGTRLIDKGPIAGFWSGASRFFVHGMASKNQSSVVAVLNKGLDLDTEWSLQKSVFWNYELLQLEFEIGQNSDFRPQLLLVDLRGTCEDMTRLVMRRLTGDLEAVKTWLLRKPIICLDCLEGHCDLDEALAKRVRSCLGKDPPSCPRFEFCEV
;
A
#
# COMPACT_ATOMS: atom_id res chain seq x y z
N MET A 1 6.01 -37.74 7.00
CA MET A 1 6.63 -36.75 7.92
C MET A 1 7.23 -35.63 7.08
N LEU A 2 6.51 -34.53 6.92
CA LEU A 2 7.02 -33.36 6.20
C LEU A 2 7.93 -32.57 7.14
N SER A 3 9.14 -32.27 6.67
CA SER A 3 10.18 -31.53 7.39
C SER A 3 9.67 -30.18 7.91
N LEU A 4 10.10 -29.77 9.11
CA LEU A 4 9.80 -28.46 9.72
C LEU A 4 10.08 -27.26 8.79
N LYS A 5 10.94 -27.42 7.76
CA LYS A 5 11.19 -26.38 6.74
C LYS A 5 10.03 -26.19 5.76
N ALA A 6 9.18 -27.19 5.55
CA ALA A 6 8.02 -27.10 4.65
C ALA A 6 6.80 -26.44 5.30
N MET A 7 6.71 -26.44 6.64
CA MET A 7 5.63 -25.73 7.35
C MET A 7 5.89 -24.22 7.47
N ALA A 8 7.16 -23.78 7.42
CA ALA A 8 7.51 -22.36 7.36
C ALA A 8 7.18 -21.69 6.00
N CYS A 9 6.97 -22.48 4.94
CA CYS A 9 6.67 -21.97 3.60
C CYS A 9 5.19 -21.62 3.37
N LEU A 10 4.28 -22.04 4.26
CA LEU A 10 2.84 -21.82 4.14
C LEU A 10 2.31 -20.71 5.05
N ALA A 11 3.15 -20.14 5.93
CA ALA A 11 2.78 -19.06 6.86
C ALA A 11 3.02 -17.63 6.32
N LEU A 12 3.49 -17.49 5.07
CA LEU A 12 3.99 -16.24 4.48
C LEU A 12 3.07 -15.62 3.43
N GLY A 13 1.76 -15.60 3.67
CA GLY A 13 0.95 -14.61 2.96
C GLY A 13 0.84 -13.32 3.76
N ALA A 14 0.40 -12.28 3.05
CA ALA A 14 0.44 -10.86 3.39
C ALA A 14 1.79 -10.19 3.07
N SER A 15 1.76 -9.39 2.00
CA SER A 15 2.62 -8.24 1.68
C SER A 15 4.16 -8.44 1.65
N PRO A 16 4.84 -8.21 0.51
CA PRO A 16 6.30 -8.33 0.35
C PRO A 16 7.18 -7.45 1.27
N ALA A 17 6.59 -6.50 2.00
CA ALA A 17 7.32 -5.51 2.81
C ALA A 17 7.84 -6.03 4.16
N LEU A 18 7.54 -7.27 4.56
CA LEU A 18 7.82 -7.76 5.93
C LEU A 18 8.78 -8.94 6.04
N ALA A 19 9.23 -9.56 4.93
CA ALA A 19 10.35 -10.50 4.98
C ALA A 19 11.73 -9.77 5.06
N ILE A 20 11.78 -8.66 5.80
CA ILE A 20 12.89 -7.71 5.86
C ILE A 20 13.54 -7.80 7.25
N ARG A 21 14.43 -8.78 7.43
CA ARG A 21 15.71 -8.75 8.19
C ARG A 21 16.03 -10.12 8.80
N ALA A 22 17.07 -10.77 8.26
CA ALA A 22 18.13 -11.44 9.02
C ALA A 22 19.16 -12.05 8.05
N ALA A 23 19.94 -11.21 7.36
CA ALA A 23 21.18 -11.66 6.75
C ALA A 23 22.23 -10.56 6.95
N ALA A 24 23.34 -10.91 7.61
CA ALA A 24 24.49 -10.03 7.80
C ALA A 24 24.96 -9.48 6.43
N PRO A 25 25.40 -8.21 6.35
CA PRO A 25 25.80 -7.63 5.09
C PRO A 25 27.09 -8.31 4.61
N PRO A 26 27.13 -8.90 3.40
CA PRO A 26 28.40 -9.21 2.77
C PRO A 26 29.13 -7.89 2.49
N SER A 27 30.40 -7.81 2.88
CA SER A 27 31.31 -6.71 2.54
C SER A 27 31.43 -6.62 1.03
N LEU A 28 30.77 -5.65 0.41
CA LEU A 28 30.79 -5.42 -1.03
C LEU A 28 31.00 -3.93 -1.28
N THR A 29 31.93 -3.65 -2.20
CA THR A 29 32.46 -2.34 -2.57
C THR A 29 31.37 -1.34 -2.93
N ARG A 30 31.45 -0.16 -2.32
CA ARG A 30 30.55 0.99 -2.49
C ARG A 30 30.92 1.77 -3.76
N GLU A 31 29.92 2.33 -4.44
CA GLU A 31 29.97 3.52 -5.33
C GLU A 31 29.92 3.40 -6.86
N GLU A 32 30.35 2.32 -7.53
CA GLU A 32 30.48 2.38 -9.02
C GLU A 32 29.20 2.06 -9.84
N ASP A 33 28.08 1.71 -9.21
CA ASP A 33 26.98 1.05 -9.92
C ASP A 33 25.65 1.80 -10.00
N CYS A 34 25.57 3.04 -9.51
CA CYS A 34 24.32 3.77 -9.33
C CYS A 34 23.94 4.67 -10.51
N TRP A 35 22.63 4.87 -10.75
CA TRP A 35 22.16 5.91 -11.69
C TRP A 35 22.48 7.29 -11.11
N GLU A 36 23.38 8.02 -11.77
CA GLU A 36 23.93 9.29 -11.26
C GLU A 36 23.04 10.51 -11.54
N SER A 37 21.93 10.33 -12.27
CA SER A 37 21.05 11.41 -12.69
C SER A 37 19.73 11.44 -11.93
N VAL A 38 19.22 12.64 -11.67
CA VAL A 38 17.83 12.86 -11.20
C VAL A 38 16.83 12.87 -12.36
N ALA A 39 17.31 12.90 -13.60
CA ALA A 39 16.45 12.83 -14.77
C ALA A 39 16.02 11.39 -15.02
N ALA A 40 14.76 11.24 -15.43
CA ALA A 40 14.25 9.98 -15.92
C ALA A 40 14.98 9.59 -17.22
N PRO A 41 15.19 8.29 -17.48
CA PRO A 41 15.73 7.83 -18.74
C PRO A 41 14.80 8.13 -19.91
N ASP A 42 15.39 8.25 -21.09
CA ASP A 42 14.72 8.59 -22.36
C ASP A 42 13.94 7.41 -22.97
N ASN A 43 14.20 6.18 -22.54
CA ASN A 43 13.52 4.99 -23.03
C ASN A 43 13.34 3.90 -21.97
N LEU A 44 12.37 3.02 -22.22
CA LEU A 44 12.00 1.93 -21.30
C LEU A 44 13.13 0.90 -21.11
N GLY A 45 13.94 0.66 -22.14
CA GLY A 45 15.07 -0.27 -22.06
C GLY A 45 16.11 0.18 -21.04
N THR A 46 16.45 1.47 -21.06
CA THR A 46 17.34 2.09 -20.07
C THR A 46 16.73 2.02 -18.67
N LEU A 47 15.45 2.38 -18.51
CA LEU A 47 14.76 2.28 -17.21
C LEU A 47 14.81 0.85 -16.65
N SER A 48 14.49 -0.13 -17.50
CA SER A 48 14.50 -1.55 -17.17
C SER A 48 15.90 -2.04 -16.78
N ALA A 49 16.94 -1.63 -17.52
CA ALA A 49 18.33 -1.95 -17.18
C ALA A 49 18.73 -1.40 -15.81
N ILE A 50 18.36 -0.15 -15.50
CA ILE A 50 18.63 0.48 -14.20
C ILE A 50 17.91 -0.29 -13.08
N MET A 51 16.59 -0.51 -13.21
CA MET A 51 15.78 -1.13 -12.16
C MET A 51 16.17 -2.57 -11.87
N THR A 52 16.76 -3.26 -12.84
CA THR A 52 17.00 -4.71 -12.73
C THR A 52 18.46 -5.12 -12.63
N LYS A 53 19.39 -4.16 -12.65
CA LYS A 53 20.85 -4.37 -12.65
C LYS A 53 21.30 -5.30 -11.53
N SER A 54 20.84 -5.05 -10.31
CA SER A 54 21.23 -5.80 -9.11
C SER A 54 20.38 -7.03 -8.83
N LEU A 55 19.28 -7.23 -9.57
CA LEU A 55 18.30 -8.27 -9.29
C LEU A 55 18.76 -9.63 -9.82
N GLY A 56 18.49 -10.68 -9.05
CA GLY A 56 18.59 -12.07 -9.47
C GLY A 56 17.63 -12.38 -10.63
N ARG A 57 17.89 -13.50 -11.32
CA ARG A 57 17.21 -13.83 -12.60
C ARG A 57 15.69 -13.80 -12.52
N GLN A 58 15.11 -14.41 -11.47
CA GLN A 58 13.66 -14.49 -11.34
C GLN A 58 13.04 -13.12 -11.05
N CYS A 59 13.55 -12.41 -10.03
CA CYS A 59 13.12 -11.05 -9.70
C CYS A 59 13.28 -10.09 -10.89
N ARG A 60 14.40 -10.16 -11.61
CA ARG A 60 14.64 -9.40 -12.83
C ARG A 60 13.54 -9.61 -13.86
N SER A 61 13.20 -10.87 -14.16
CA SER A 61 12.16 -11.17 -15.17
C SER A 61 10.80 -10.58 -14.78
N GLU A 62 10.41 -10.71 -13.51
CA GLU A 62 9.14 -10.17 -13.02
C GLU A 62 9.12 -8.64 -13.05
N VAL A 63 10.22 -7.97 -12.66
CA VAL A 63 10.32 -6.50 -12.71
C VAL A 63 10.34 -5.97 -14.15
N GLN A 64 11.01 -6.67 -15.07
CA GLN A 64 10.99 -6.31 -16.48
C GLN A 64 9.58 -6.40 -17.07
N GLY A 65 8.87 -7.50 -16.79
CA GLY A 65 7.47 -7.65 -17.21
C GLY A 65 6.58 -6.56 -16.60
N LEU A 66 6.77 -6.27 -15.31
CA LEU A 66 6.04 -5.22 -14.60
C LEU A 66 6.23 -3.85 -15.26
N LEU A 67 7.47 -3.46 -15.57
CA LEU A 67 7.77 -2.18 -16.21
C LEU A 67 7.15 -2.08 -17.61
N VAL A 68 7.24 -3.15 -18.41
CA VAL A 68 6.64 -3.20 -19.76
C VAL A 68 5.12 -3.08 -19.70
N ASP A 69 4.49 -3.83 -18.80
CA ASP A 69 3.04 -3.83 -18.67
C ASP A 69 2.52 -2.50 -18.12
N LEU A 70 3.17 -1.92 -17.10
CA LEU A 70 2.78 -0.61 -16.56
C LEU A 70 2.99 0.50 -17.59
N TYR A 71 4.09 0.47 -18.34
CA TYR A 71 4.32 1.43 -19.42
C TYR A 71 3.26 1.31 -20.51
N THR A 72 2.90 0.08 -20.88
CA THR A 72 1.85 -0.19 -21.87
C THR A 72 0.50 0.36 -21.41
N GLU A 73 0.09 0.08 -20.17
CA GLU A 73 -1.17 0.62 -19.63
C GLU A 73 -1.12 2.15 -19.48
N CYS A 74 0.03 2.69 -19.09
CA CYS A 74 0.24 4.12 -18.97
C CYS A 74 0.01 4.84 -20.30
N THR A 75 0.58 4.34 -21.40
CA THR A 75 0.44 4.95 -22.74
C THR A 75 -0.98 4.88 -23.32
N LYS A 76 -1.86 4.04 -22.76
CA LYS A 76 -3.28 3.99 -23.14
C LYS A 76 -4.10 5.10 -22.47
N ILE A 77 -3.57 5.74 -21.44
CA ILE A 77 -4.28 6.79 -20.72
C ILE A 77 -4.31 8.05 -21.58
N GLU A 78 -5.53 8.58 -21.78
CA GLU A 78 -5.73 9.82 -22.51
C GLU A 78 -4.93 10.98 -21.88
N GLY A 79 -4.22 11.72 -22.74
CA GLY A 79 -3.34 12.82 -22.36
C GLY A 79 -1.95 12.41 -21.89
N SER A 80 -1.63 11.11 -21.84
CA SER A 80 -0.28 10.65 -21.49
C SER A 80 0.69 10.75 -22.68
N SER A 81 1.93 11.12 -22.40
CA SER A 81 3.04 11.01 -23.35
C SER A 81 3.97 9.86 -22.93
N GLN A 82 4.72 9.30 -23.89
CA GLN A 82 5.71 8.26 -23.60
C GLN A 82 6.76 8.73 -22.58
N GLU A 83 7.23 9.97 -22.73
CA GLU A 83 8.18 10.61 -21.81
C GLU A 83 7.56 10.79 -20.41
N GLY A 84 6.30 11.25 -20.33
CA GLY A 84 5.58 11.39 -19.07
C GLY A 84 5.43 10.05 -18.35
N CYS A 85 5.08 8.99 -19.08
CA CYS A 85 5.01 7.63 -18.54
C CYS A 85 6.35 7.15 -17.99
N LEU A 86 7.46 7.35 -18.72
CA LEU A 86 8.79 6.95 -18.24
C LEU A 86 9.21 7.72 -16.99
N LYS A 87 8.92 9.03 -16.95
CA LYS A 87 9.20 9.88 -15.80
C LYS A 87 8.44 9.42 -14.56
N GLU A 88 7.14 9.17 -14.69
CA GLU A 88 6.29 8.67 -13.61
C GLU A 88 6.77 7.31 -13.09
N LEU A 89 7.02 6.35 -13.98
CA LEU A 89 7.51 5.01 -13.60
C LEU A 89 8.89 5.07 -12.95
N PHE A 90 9.79 5.91 -13.48
CA PHE A 90 11.10 6.13 -12.88
C PHE A 90 10.95 6.58 -11.43
N TRP A 91 10.21 7.65 -11.19
CA TRP A 91 10.07 8.16 -9.83
C TRP A 91 9.36 7.24 -8.86
N TRP A 92 8.42 6.45 -9.38
CA TRP A 92 7.72 5.44 -8.59
C TRP A 92 8.67 4.38 -8.04
N PHE A 93 9.53 3.80 -8.88
CA PHE A 93 10.48 2.78 -8.42
C PHE A 93 11.53 3.35 -7.45
N PHE A 94 11.74 4.67 -7.45
CA PHE A 94 12.59 5.37 -6.49
C PHE A 94 11.83 5.79 -5.23
N GLY A 95 10.50 5.60 -5.16
CA GLY A 95 9.69 5.97 -4.01
C GLY A 95 9.64 7.47 -3.72
N TYR A 96 9.96 8.31 -4.71
CA TYR A 96 9.93 9.77 -4.56
C TYR A 96 8.51 10.30 -4.69
N THR A 97 8.13 11.26 -3.84
CA THR A 97 6.73 11.69 -3.68
C THR A 97 6.57 13.20 -3.49
N ALA A 98 7.39 14.03 -4.14
CA ALA A 98 7.15 15.48 -4.08
C ALA A 98 5.85 15.89 -4.78
N THR A 99 5.43 17.13 -4.54
CA THR A 99 4.17 17.75 -4.97
C THR A 99 3.89 17.77 -6.48
N GLY A 100 4.83 17.30 -7.32
CA GLY A 100 4.71 17.25 -8.78
C GLY A 100 3.96 16.04 -9.36
N TYR A 101 3.62 15.00 -8.57
CA TYR A 101 2.93 13.77 -9.07
C TYR A 101 1.43 13.92 -9.35
N ARG A 102 0.90 15.15 -9.29
CA ARG A 102 -0.54 15.40 -9.44
C ARG A 102 -1.01 15.34 -10.90
N ASP A 103 -0.13 15.02 -11.85
CA ASP A 103 -0.45 14.90 -13.29
C ASP A 103 -1.41 13.73 -13.62
N GLY A 104 -2.01 13.10 -12.59
CA GLY A 104 -3.19 12.24 -12.72
C GLY A 104 -2.92 10.85 -13.30
N LEU A 105 -1.71 10.58 -13.78
CA LEU A 105 -1.36 9.33 -14.45
C LEU A 105 -1.26 8.17 -13.44
N ALA A 106 -0.51 8.37 -12.37
CA ALA A 106 -0.37 7.39 -11.31
C ALA A 106 -1.70 7.14 -10.57
N SER A 107 -2.51 8.19 -10.37
CA SER A 107 -3.85 8.02 -9.79
C SER A 107 -4.79 7.24 -10.71
N LYS A 108 -4.73 7.42 -12.04
CA LYS A 108 -5.51 6.61 -13.00
C LYS A 108 -5.10 5.14 -13.00
N LEU A 109 -3.79 4.84 -12.91
CA LEU A 109 -3.31 3.46 -12.81
C LEU A 109 -3.71 2.80 -11.48
N ALA A 110 -3.65 3.56 -10.39
CA ALA A 110 -3.94 3.08 -9.04
C ALA A 110 -5.42 3.14 -8.65
N ALA A 111 -6.25 3.83 -9.43
CA ALA A 111 -7.67 4.00 -9.16
C ALA A 111 -8.40 2.65 -9.15
N ALA A 112 -9.10 2.39 -8.05
CA ALA A 112 -10.04 1.29 -7.96
C ALA A 112 -11.30 1.58 -8.81
N PRO A 113 -11.98 0.55 -9.36
CA PRO A 113 -13.19 0.75 -10.15
C PRO A 113 -14.37 1.28 -9.32
N HIS A 114 -14.50 0.81 -8.07
CA HIS A 114 -15.49 1.29 -7.07
C HIS A 114 -14.79 2.04 -5.93
N GLU A 115 -15.54 2.42 -4.89
CA GLU A 115 -14.94 2.94 -3.65
C GLU A 115 -13.90 1.94 -3.14
N ALA A 116 -12.68 2.45 -2.92
CA ALA A 116 -11.53 1.65 -2.62
C ALA A 116 -11.53 1.15 -1.17
N MET A 117 -11.10 -0.10 -0.99
CA MET A 117 -10.90 -0.77 0.29
C MET A 117 -9.41 -1.04 0.51
N LEU A 118 -8.91 -0.63 1.67
CA LEU A 118 -7.59 -0.97 2.20
C LEU A 118 -7.69 -2.23 3.08
N TRP A 119 -6.56 -2.92 3.26
CA TRP A 119 -6.57 -4.14 4.06
C TRP A 119 -5.19 -4.49 4.65
N ALA A 120 -5.21 -5.25 5.75
CA ALA A 120 -4.00 -5.85 6.33
C ALA A 120 -4.30 -7.20 6.97
N GLY A 121 -3.38 -8.17 6.81
CA GLY A 121 -3.45 -9.46 7.53
C GLY A 121 -4.27 -10.56 6.85
N PHE A 122 -4.43 -10.51 5.54
CA PHE A 122 -5.06 -11.57 4.76
C PHE A 122 -4.04 -12.41 4.03
N TYR A 123 -4.10 -13.74 4.22
CA TYR A 123 -3.12 -14.66 3.66
C TYR A 123 -3.64 -16.08 3.47
N GLU A 124 -3.04 -16.79 2.52
CA GLU A 124 -3.27 -18.22 2.34
C GLU A 124 -2.68 -19.01 3.52
N GLY A 125 -3.44 -19.93 4.09
CA GLY A 125 -3.05 -20.70 5.27
C GLY A 125 -3.43 -20.07 6.62
N GLU A 126 -4.15 -18.94 6.61
CA GLU A 126 -4.69 -18.37 7.85
C GLU A 126 -5.72 -19.33 8.49
N PRO A 127 -5.59 -19.68 9.79
CA PRO A 127 -6.39 -20.73 10.42
C PRO A 127 -7.91 -20.49 10.46
N ARG A 128 -8.34 -19.23 10.50
CA ARG A 128 -9.76 -18.80 10.47
C ARG A 128 -10.30 -18.68 9.04
N GLY A 129 -9.50 -18.98 8.01
CA GLY A 129 -9.91 -18.87 6.60
C GLY A 129 -9.99 -17.44 6.08
N LEU A 130 -9.35 -16.47 6.76
CA LEU A 130 -9.29 -15.06 6.35
C LEU A 130 -8.27 -14.86 5.21
N THR A 131 -8.61 -15.40 4.03
CA THR A 131 -7.78 -15.37 2.82
C THR A 131 -8.06 -14.14 1.95
N GLN A 132 -7.20 -13.88 0.96
CA GLN A 132 -7.44 -12.83 -0.04
C GLN A 132 -8.74 -13.07 -0.82
N LYS A 133 -9.09 -14.34 -1.08
CA LYS A 133 -10.33 -14.70 -1.76
C LYS A 133 -11.57 -14.37 -0.92
N ALA A 134 -11.50 -14.58 0.40
CA ALA A 134 -12.58 -14.19 1.31
C ALA A 134 -12.75 -12.67 1.32
N LEU A 135 -11.64 -11.93 1.40
CA LEU A 135 -11.65 -10.47 1.33
C LEU A 135 -12.23 -9.94 0.01
N GLN A 136 -11.88 -10.52 -1.14
CA GLN A 136 -12.45 -10.13 -2.43
C GLN A 136 -13.96 -10.37 -2.52
N ARG A 137 -14.46 -11.49 -1.95
CA ARG A 137 -15.91 -11.73 -1.87
C ARG A 137 -16.58 -10.69 -0.98
N PHE A 138 -15.95 -10.37 0.14
CA PHE A 138 -16.44 -9.35 1.07
C PHE A 138 -16.51 -7.97 0.45
N SER A 139 -15.48 -7.55 -0.28
CA SER A 139 -15.49 -6.24 -0.96
C SER A 139 -16.66 -6.13 -1.93
N ASN A 140 -16.99 -7.22 -2.65
CA ASN A 140 -18.14 -7.26 -3.55
C ASN A 140 -19.48 -7.12 -2.78
N MET A 141 -19.61 -7.72 -1.60
CA MET A 141 -20.82 -7.59 -0.76
C MET A 141 -21.00 -6.16 -0.20
N VAL A 142 -19.89 -5.43 0.00
CA VAL A 142 -19.88 -4.05 0.49
C VAL A 142 -19.99 -3.02 -0.65
N ASP A 143 -19.96 -3.45 -1.92
CA ASP A 143 -19.87 -2.58 -3.11
C ASP A 143 -18.60 -1.71 -3.13
N THR A 144 -17.49 -2.33 -2.73
CA THR A 144 -16.15 -1.72 -2.70
C THR A 144 -15.16 -2.57 -3.47
N SER A 145 -13.98 -2.01 -3.74
CA SER A 145 -12.91 -2.68 -4.47
C SER A 145 -11.62 -2.67 -3.66
N ILE A 146 -11.05 -3.85 -3.40
CA ILE A 146 -9.67 -3.90 -2.91
C ILE A 146 -8.72 -3.31 -3.94
N VAL A 147 -7.95 -2.30 -3.53
CA VAL A 147 -7.10 -1.49 -4.44
C VAL A 147 -6.15 -2.35 -5.27
N HIS A 148 -5.55 -3.34 -4.62
CA HIS A 148 -4.88 -4.47 -5.26
C HIS A 148 -5.67 -5.74 -4.91
N PRO A 149 -6.09 -6.54 -5.90
CA PRO A 149 -5.68 -6.47 -7.31
C PRO A 149 -6.64 -5.69 -8.24
N SER A 150 -7.69 -5.00 -7.76
CA SER A 150 -8.76 -4.51 -8.65
C SER A 150 -8.39 -3.35 -9.58
N SER A 151 -7.40 -2.52 -9.22
CA SER A 151 -6.89 -1.42 -10.07
C SER A 151 -6.09 -1.92 -11.27
N ILE A 152 -5.81 -1.04 -12.25
CA ILE A 152 -4.95 -1.37 -13.40
C ILE A 152 -3.56 -1.80 -12.90
N LEU A 153 -2.97 -0.99 -12.01
CA LEU A 153 -1.74 -1.30 -11.30
C LEU A 153 -1.83 -2.66 -10.60
N GLY A 154 -2.89 -2.90 -9.84
CA GLY A 154 -3.09 -4.15 -9.11
C GLY A 154 -3.10 -5.38 -10.02
N LYS A 155 -3.79 -5.31 -11.17
CA LYS A 155 -3.85 -6.37 -12.19
C LYS A 155 -2.50 -6.60 -12.85
N VAL A 156 -1.78 -5.53 -13.16
CA VAL A 156 -0.44 -5.63 -13.78
C VAL A 156 0.55 -6.28 -12.81
N VAL A 157 0.51 -5.94 -11.53
CA VAL A 157 1.33 -6.60 -10.50
C VAL A 157 0.99 -8.07 -10.36
N GLN A 158 -0.31 -8.42 -10.34
CA GLN A 158 -0.76 -9.81 -10.27
C GLN A 158 -0.32 -10.62 -11.49
N LYS A 159 -0.42 -10.03 -12.70
CA LYS A 159 0.08 -10.62 -13.94
C LYS A 159 1.58 -10.91 -13.88
N ASN A 160 2.33 -10.07 -13.17
CA ASN A 160 3.77 -10.22 -12.93
C ASN A 160 4.06 -10.93 -11.61
N ASN A 161 3.17 -11.86 -11.24
CA ASN A 161 3.35 -12.83 -10.15
C ASN A 161 3.58 -12.19 -8.78
N ASP A 162 2.98 -11.02 -8.54
CA ASP A 162 3.09 -10.23 -7.29
C ASP A 162 4.53 -9.99 -6.83
N LEU A 163 5.48 -10.00 -7.78
CA LEU A 163 6.92 -9.93 -7.55
C LEU A 163 7.43 -10.99 -6.55
N LEU A 164 6.82 -12.17 -6.51
CA LEU A 164 7.18 -13.25 -5.59
C LEU A 164 8.62 -13.73 -5.78
N GLY A 165 9.16 -13.67 -7.00
CA GLY A 165 10.54 -13.96 -7.34
C GLY A 165 11.56 -12.98 -6.78
N CYS A 166 11.11 -11.84 -6.24
CA CYS A 166 11.95 -10.87 -5.53
C CYS A 166 12.06 -11.13 -4.03
N ARG A 167 11.34 -12.11 -3.49
CA ARG A 167 11.43 -12.46 -2.06
C ARG A 167 12.80 -13.03 -1.75
N GLY A 168 13.50 -12.39 -0.80
CA GLY A 168 14.86 -12.78 -0.40
C GLY A 168 15.95 -12.38 -1.39
N ASP A 169 15.61 -11.65 -2.46
CA ASP A 169 16.60 -11.10 -3.39
C ASP A 169 17.31 -9.90 -2.75
N ILE A 170 18.63 -10.01 -2.56
CA ILE A 170 19.44 -8.94 -1.95
C ILE A 170 19.43 -7.68 -2.84
N GLY A 171 19.39 -7.84 -4.16
CA GLY A 171 19.32 -6.73 -5.11
C GLY A 171 18.04 -5.92 -5.00
N ALA A 172 16.92 -6.57 -4.67
CA ALA A 172 15.62 -5.91 -4.48
C ALA A 172 15.62 -4.91 -3.31
N LEU A 173 16.52 -5.10 -2.34
CA LEU A 173 16.68 -4.28 -1.15
C LEU A 173 17.78 -3.23 -1.28
N ARG A 174 18.68 -3.36 -2.26
CA ARG A 174 19.81 -2.45 -2.44
C ARG A 174 19.37 -1.19 -3.20
N PRO A 175 19.46 0.01 -2.58
CA PRO A 175 19.26 1.25 -3.33
C PRO A 175 20.30 1.33 -4.46
N CYS A 176 19.83 1.58 -5.67
CA CYS A 176 20.66 1.68 -6.88
C CYS A 176 20.95 3.15 -7.26
N CYS A 177 20.73 4.09 -6.33
CA CYS A 177 20.87 5.52 -6.56
C CYS A 177 21.36 6.23 -5.31
N CYS A 178 22.55 6.82 -5.42
CA CYS A 178 23.00 7.86 -4.52
C CYS A 178 23.08 9.12 -5.37
N VAL A 179 22.06 9.98 -5.33
CA VAL A 179 22.15 11.29 -5.99
C VAL A 179 23.27 12.06 -5.27
N ARG A 180 24.44 12.19 -5.89
CA ARG A 180 25.56 12.94 -5.31
C ARG A 180 25.10 14.39 -5.08
N GLY A 181 25.00 14.79 -3.81
CA GLY A 181 24.59 16.14 -3.41
C GLY A 181 23.08 16.36 -3.20
N GLY A 182 22.24 15.35 -3.43
CA GLY A 182 20.79 15.43 -3.23
C GLY A 182 20.31 14.53 -2.08
N THR A 183 19.45 15.09 -1.22
CA THR A 183 18.70 14.48 -0.11
C THR A 183 18.83 12.95 0.12
N ARG A 184 19.08 12.57 1.38
CA ARG A 184 18.97 11.22 2.00
C ARG A 184 17.63 10.47 1.78
N LEU A 185 16.78 10.93 0.86
CA LEU A 185 15.38 10.51 0.71
C LEU A 185 15.19 9.27 -0.17
N ILE A 186 16.22 8.78 -0.85
CA ILE A 186 16.12 7.60 -1.72
C ILE A 186 17.07 6.50 -1.23
N ASP A 187 16.71 5.90 -0.09
CA ASP A 187 17.51 4.84 0.57
C ASP A 187 16.84 3.46 0.48
N LYS A 188 15.99 3.26 -0.54
CA LYS A 188 15.27 2.00 -0.74
C LYS A 188 15.69 1.34 -2.05
N GLY A 189 15.84 0.02 -2.02
CA GLY A 189 15.97 -0.76 -3.26
C GLY A 189 14.74 -0.65 -4.16
N PRO A 190 14.86 -0.98 -5.45
CA PRO A 190 13.84 -0.71 -6.46
C PRO A 190 12.48 -1.34 -6.14
N ILE A 191 12.47 -2.51 -5.48
CA ILE A 191 11.23 -3.19 -5.10
C ILE A 191 10.58 -2.56 -3.88
N ALA A 192 11.39 -2.19 -2.88
CA ALA A 192 10.88 -1.47 -1.71
C ALA A 192 10.36 -0.08 -2.09
N GLY A 193 11.05 0.61 -3.02
CA GLY A 193 10.62 1.85 -3.64
C GLY A 193 9.28 1.68 -4.36
N PHE A 194 9.20 0.72 -5.29
CA PHE A 194 7.97 0.38 -6.02
C PHE A 194 6.77 0.16 -5.09
N TRP A 195 6.87 -0.75 -4.12
CA TRP A 195 5.73 -1.05 -3.23
C TRP A 195 5.35 0.14 -2.36
N SER A 196 6.33 0.92 -1.90
CA SER A 196 6.04 2.14 -1.15
C SER A 196 5.31 3.18 -2.00
N GLY A 197 5.71 3.37 -3.26
CA GLY A 197 5.02 4.25 -4.18
C GLY A 197 3.63 3.73 -4.56
N ALA A 198 3.49 2.42 -4.83
CA ALA A 198 2.23 1.80 -5.23
C ALA A 198 1.16 1.99 -4.15
N SER A 199 1.53 1.71 -2.90
CA SER A 199 0.66 1.86 -1.73
C SER A 199 0.20 3.31 -1.55
N ARG A 200 1.09 4.28 -1.76
CA ARG A 200 0.74 5.70 -1.72
C ARG A 200 -0.20 6.08 -2.88
N PHE A 201 0.08 5.63 -4.09
CA PHE A 201 -0.76 5.96 -5.24
C PHE A 201 -2.16 5.36 -5.16
N PHE A 202 -2.35 4.22 -4.51
CA PHE A 202 -3.70 3.72 -4.22
C PHE A 202 -4.52 4.74 -3.43
N VAL A 203 -3.93 5.35 -2.40
CA VAL A 203 -4.59 6.39 -1.60
C VAL A 203 -4.74 7.70 -2.38
N HIS A 204 -3.73 8.10 -3.15
CA HIS A 204 -3.85 9.24 -4.06
C HIS A 204 -4.99 9.05 -5.08
N GLY A 205 -5.18 7.83 -5.57
CA GLY A 205 -6.32 7.44 -6.41
C GLY A 205 -7.67 7.73 -5.73
N MET A 206 -7.80 7.38 -4.44
CA MET A 206 -9.00 7.68 -3.65
C MET A 206 -9.23 9.19 -3.53
N ALA A 207 -8.17 9.94 -3.22
CA ALA A 207 -8.22 11.39 -3.08
C ALA A 207 -8.59 12.10 -4.39
N SER A 208 -8.02 11.64 -5.52
CA SER A 208 -8.31 12.20 -6.84
C SER A 208 -9.76 11.98 -7.29
N LYS A 209 -10.39 10.90 -6.82
CA LYS A 209 -11.82 10.63 -7.01
C LYS A 209 -12.73 11.29 -5.97
N ASN A 210 -12.14 12.01 -5.02
CA ASN A 210 -12.83 12.59 -3.87
C ASN A 210 -13.74 11.57 -3.15
N GLN A 211 -13.20 10.38 -2.90
CA GLN A 211 -13.94 9.29 -2.29
C GLN A 211 -14.49 9.70 -0.90
N SER A 212 -15.75 9.36 -0.64
CA SER A 212 -16.47 9.85 0.55
C SER A 212 -16.13 9.08 1.84
N SER A 213 -15.77 7.81 1.70
CA SER A 213 -15.40 6.93 2.80
C SER A 213 -14.23 6.05 2.40
N VAL A 214 -13.25 5.81 3.28
CA VAL A 214 -12.17 4.83 3.12
C VAL A 214 -12.44 3.67 4.07
N VAL A 215 -12.64 2.48 3.52
CA VAL A 215 -12.84 1.26 4.32
C VAL A 215 -11.50 0.54 4.48
N ALA A 216 -11.10 0.25 5.71
CA ALA A 216 -9.91 -0.52 6.02
C ALA A 216 -10.29 -1.79 6.79
N VAL A 217 -10.09 -2.97 6.20
CA VAL A 217 -10.37 -4.26 6.85
C VAL A 217 -9.07 -4.83 7.44
N LEU A 218 -9.02 -4.99 8.77
CA LEU A 218 -7.78 -5.20 9.50
C LEU A 218 -7.81 -6.50 10.32
N ASN A 219 -6.89 -7.41 10.00
CA ASN A 219 -6.66 -8.68 10.69
C ASN A 219 -5.21 -8.77 11.22
N LYS A 220 -4.77 -7.74 11.95
CA LYS A 220 -3.41 -7.67 12.52
C LYS A 220 -3.51 -7.28 14.00
N GLY A 221 -2.63 -7.82 14.84
CA GLY A 221 -2.56 -7.45 16.26
C GLY A 221 -1.92 -6.06 16.45
N LEU A 222 -2.05 -5.49 17.65
CA LEU A 222 -1.47 -4.16 17.95
C LEU A 222 -0.09 -4.24 18.62
N ASP A 223 0.31 -5.42 19.10
CA ASP A 223 1.61 -5.65 19.73
C ASP A 223 2.75 -5.50 18.71
N LEU A 224 3.71 -4.63 19.05
CA LEU A 224 4.89 -4.29 18.26
C LEU A 224 5.89 -5.44 18.13
N ASP A 225 5.99 -6.30 19.14
CA ASP A 225 7.01 -7.35 19.17
C ASP A 225 6.61 -8.53 18.27
N THR A 226 5.32 -8.66 17.98
CA THR A 226 4.82 -9.69 17.08
C THR A 226 5.13 -9.38 15.61
N GLU A 227 5.43 -10.41 14.83
CA GLU A 227 5.53 -10.31 13.37
C GLU A 227 4.18 -9.89 12.74
N TRP A 228 3.08 -10.24 13.40
CA TRP A 228 1.71 -9.97 12.98
C TRP A 228 1.16 -8.61 13.45
N SER A 229 2.06 -7.68 13.81
CA SER A 229 1.71 -6.32 14.20
C SER A 229 1.13 -5.50 13.03
N LEU A 230 0.09 -4.72 13.31
CA LEU A 230 -0.46 -3.72 12.40
C LEU A 230 0.61 -2.69 12.06
N GLN A 231 1.46 -2.31 13.01
CA GLN A 231 2.47 -1.27 12.82
C GLN A 231 3.59 -1.69 11.84
N LYS A 232 3.70 -2.99 11.57
CA LYS A 232 4.62 -3.54 10.57
C LYS A 232 3.98 -3.66 9.18
N SER A 233 2.67 -3.41 9.05
CA SER A 233 1.92 -3.59 7.79
C SER A 233 2.17 -2.48 6.76
N VAL A 234 1.80 -2.77 5.51
CA VAL A 234 1.79 -1.80 4.40
C VAL A 234 0.80 -0.66 4.68
N PHE A 235 -0.40 -1.02 5.16
CA PHE A 235 -1.42 -0.08 5.59
C PHE A 235 -0.82 0.98 6.53
N TRP A 236 -0.11 0.55 7.58
CA TRP A 236 0.43 1.47 8.58
C TRP A 236 1.56 2.35 8.07
N ASN A 237 2.50 1.77 7.32
CA ASN A 237 3.74 2.45 6.95
C ASN A 237 3.65 3.29 5.68
N TYR A 238 2.62 3.06 4.85
CA TYR A 238 2.52 3.71 3.54
C TYR A 238 1.15 4.31 3.28
N GLU A 239 0.08 3.52 3.44
CA GLU A 239 -1.27 3.95 3.04
C GLU A 239 -1.83 4.96 4.04
N LEU A 240 -1.71 4.71 5.35
CA LEU A 240 -2.20 5.60 6.40
C LEU A 240 -1.45 6.93 6.41
N LEU A 241 -0.13 6.91 6.19
CA LEU A 241 0.67 8.12 6.04
C LEU A 241 0.28 8.91 4.79
N GLN A 242 -0.01 8.23 3.68
CA GLN A 242 -0.48 8.93 2.49
C GLN A 242 -1.87 9.52 2.72
N LEU A 243 -2.73 8.85 3.48
CA LEU A 243 -4.06 9.35 3.82
C LEU A 243 -3.95 10.67 4.59
N GLU A 244 -3.06 10.75 5.58
CA GLU A 244 -2.72 12.00 6.29
C GLU A 244 -2.29 13.09 5.30
N PHE A 245 -1.36 12.77 4.40
CA PHE A 245 -0.86 13.71 3.40
C PHE A 245 -1.97 14.24 2.48
N GLU A 246 -2.82 13.35 1.94
CA GLU A 246 -3.90 13.75 1.03
C GLU A 246 -4.96 14.60 1.74
N ILE A 247 -5.33 14.26 2.98
CA ILE A 247 -6.23 15.09 3.79
C ILE A 247 -5.62 16.47 4.05
N GLY A 248 -4.32 16.51 4.35
CA GLY A 248 -3.59 17.75 4.61
C GLY A 248 -3.47 18.65 3.38
N GLN A 249 -3.33 18.07 2.18
CA GLN A 249 -2.97 18.80 0.95
C GLN A 249 -4.11 19.00 -0.05
N ASN A 250 -5.22 18.27 0.09
CA ASN A 250 -6.41 18.40 -0.76
C ASN A 250 -7.56 18.87 0.13
N SER A 251 -8.06 20.09 -0.06
CA SER A 251 -9.14 20.68 0.76
C SER A 251 -10.46 19.92 0.67
N ASP A 252 -10.70 19.28 -0.47
CA ASP A 252 -11.99 18.68 -0.80
C ASP A 252 -12.07 17.24 -0.30
N PHE A 253 -10.92 16.56 -0.24
CA PHE A 253 -10.82 15.18 0.22
C PHE A 253 -10.94 15.08 1.74
N ARG A 254 -12.15 14.86 2.22
CA ARG A 254 -12.47 14.70 3.66
C ARG A 254 -13.21 13.39 3.87
N PRO A 255 -12.55 12.23 3.66
CA PRO A 255 -13.21 10.95 3.76
C PRO A 255 -13.58 10.64 5.21
N GLN A 256 -14.60 9.81 5.40
CA GLN A 256 -14.79 9.07 6.63
C GLN A 256 -13.88 7.83 6.62
N LEU A 257 -13.15 7.54 7.70
CA LEU A 257 -12.31 6.34 7.79
C LEU A 257 -13.05 5.27 8.60
N LEU A 258 -13.47 4.21 7.92
CA LEU A 258 -14.16 3.06 8.52
C LEU A 258 -13.17 1.91 8.73
N LEU A 259 -12.81 1.65 9.98
CA LEU A 259 -11.96 0.55 10.40
C LEU A 259 -12.85 -0.67 10.70
N VAL A 260 -12.60 -1.81 10.05
CA VAL A 260 -13.22 -3.09 10.38
C VAL A 260 -12.16 -3.93 11.09
N ASP A 261 -12.23 -3.98 12.42
CA ASP A 261 -11.23 -4.66 13.25
C ASP A 261 -11.65 -6.10 13.53
N LEU A 262 -11.02 -7.06 12.83
CA LEU A 262 -11.31 -8.48 12.97
C LEU A 262 -10.67 -9.14 14.21
N ARG A 263 -9.96 -8.37 15.04
CA ARG A 263 -9.27 -8.83 16.25
C ARG A 263 -9.93 -8.37 17.54
N GLY A 264 -10.98 -7.54 17.47
CA GLY A 264 -11.74 -7.19 18.67
C GLY A 264 -11.12 -6.06 19.51
N THR A 265 -10.35 -5.14 18.89
CA THR A 265 -9.50 -4.15 19.57
C THR A 265 -9.81 -2.71 19.15
N CYS A 266 -11.06 -2.43 18.75
CA CYS A 266 -11.43 -1.18 18.09
C CYS A 266 -11.02 0.09 18.85
N GLU A 267 -11.16 0.11 20.17
CA GLU A 267 -10.80 1.27 20.99
C GLU A 267 -9.30 1.59 20.89
N ASP A 268 -8.46 0.58 21.13
CA ASP A 268 -6.99 0.73 21.07
C ASP A 268 -6.50 1.00 19.64
N MET A 269 -7.08 0.32 18.66
CA MET A 269 -6.77 0.51 17.24
C MET A 269 -7.10 1.93 16.80
N THR A 270 -8.26 2.44 17.17
CA THR A 270 -8.69 3.80 16.82
C THR A 270 -7.78 4.84 17.46
N ARG A 271 -7.47 4.70 18.76
CA ARG A 271 -6.51 5.58 19.45
C ARG A 271 -5.14 5.58 18.77
N LEU A 272 -4.67 4.40 18.38
CA LEU A 272 -3.38 4.22 17.72
C LEU A 272 -3.37 4.89 16.33
N VAL A 273 -4.41 4.66 15.51
CA VAL A 273 -4.58 5.30 14.19
C VAL A 273 -4.69 6.82 14.31
N MET A 274 -5.46 7.33 15.27
CA MET A 274 -5.59 8.77 15.52
C MET A 274 -4.24 9.40 15.83
N ARG A 275 -3.48 8.84 16.78
CA ARG A 275 -2.13 9.33 17.10
C ARG A 275 -1.19 9.31 15.89
N ARG A 276 -1.33 8.32 15.01
CA ARG A 276 -0.51 8.23 13.80
C ARG A 276 -0.87 9.29 12.75
N LEU A 277 -2.16 9.63 12.65
CA LEU A 277 -2.66 10.69 11.77
C LEU A 277 -2.47 12.09 12.37
N THR A 278 -2.32 12.20 13.69
CA THR A 278 -1.97 13.45 14.38
C THR A 278 -0.50 13.78 14.12
N GLY A 279 -0.22 14.30 12.93
CA GLY A 279 1.01 15.01 12.63
C GLY A 279 0.88 16.52 12.86
N ASP A 280 1.81 17.27 12.25
CA ASP A 280 1.89 18.73 12.35
C ASP A 280 0.91 19.46 11.40
N LEU A 281 0.10 18.73 10.64
CA LEU A 281 -0.80 19.30 9.63
C LEU A 281 -2.15 19.71 10.25
N GLU A 282 -2.36 21.01 10.39
CA GLU A 282 -3.57 21.60 10.99
C GLU A 282 -4.88 21.15 10.32
N ALA A 283 -4.85 20.95 9.00
CA ALA A 283 -5.99 20.43 8.25
C ALA A 283 -6.41 19.02 8.69
N VAL A 284 -5.45 18.17 9.08
CA VAL A 284 -5.73 16.82 9.57
C VAL A 284 -6.31 16.87 10.99
N LYS A 285 -5.79 17.75 11.86
CA LYS A 285 -6.37 17.99 13.20
C LYS A 285 -7.81 18.46 13.10
N THR A 286 -8.07 19.45 12.24
CA THR A 286 -9.44 19.95 11.97
C THR A 286 -10.35 18.84 11.44
N TRP A 287 -9.84 17.96 10.58
CA TRP A 287 -10.59 16.79 10.11
C TRP A 287 -10.89 15.80 11.25
N LEU A 288 -9.90 15.46 12.09
CA LEU A 288 -10.08 14.56 13.25
C LEU A 288 -11.11 15.09 14.26
N LEU A 289 -11.15 16.41 14.50
CA LEU A 289 -12.14 17.05 15.37
C LEU A 289 -13.59 16.83 14.91
N ARG A 290 -13.82 16.54 13.62
CA ARG A 290 -15.15 16.18 13.09
C ARG A 290 -15.54 14.72 13.36
N LYS A 291 -14.72 13.98 14.12
CA LYS A 291 -14.89 12.56 14.44
C LYS A 291 -15.12 11.69 13.20
N PRO A 292 -14.20 11.71 12.22
CA PRO A 292 -14.38 11.04 10.93
C PRO A 292 -14.06 9.53 11.00
N ILE A 293 -13.53 9.03 12.11
CA ILE A 293 -13.13 7.63 12.27
C ILE A 293 -14.26 6.84 12.94
N ILE A 294 -14.70 5.79 12.27
CA ILE A 294 -15.65 4.79 12.77
C ILE A 294 -14.89 3.47 12.87
N CYS A 295 -15.09 2.73 13.96
CA CYS A 295 -14.54 1.38 14.09
C CYS A 295 -15.65 0.37 14.33
N LEU A 296 -15.75 -0.64 13.46
CA LEU A 296 -16.66 -1.76 13.60
C LEU A 296 -15.90 -2.91 14.25
N ASP A 297 -16.30 -3.17 15.49
CA ASP A 297 -15.68 -4.18 16.31
C ASP A 297 -16.25 -5.58 16.02
N CYS A 298 -15.34 -6.54 15.96
CA CYS A 298 -15.63 -7.95 15.85
C CYS A 298 -15.25 -8.65 17.15
N LEU A 299 -16.18 -8.57 18.10
CA LEU A 299 -16.05 -9.14 19.44
C LEU A 299 -15.51 -10.58 19.36
N GLU A 300 -14.47 -10.84 20.16
CA GLU A 300 -13.80 -12.14 20.32
C GLU A 300 -13.16 -12.74 19.05
N GLY A 301 -13.00 -11.95 17.98
CA GLY A 301 -12.38 -12.46 16.75
C GLY A 301 -13.20 -13.58 16.10
N HIS A 302 -14.53 -13.51 16.20
CA HIS A 302 -15.46 -14.48 15.63
C HIS A 302 -16.28 -13.93 14.45
N CYS A 303 -15.98 -12.71 13.98
CA CYS A 303 -16.56 -12.26 12.72
C CYS A 303 -16.02 -13.07 11.56
N ASP A 304 -16.95 -13.58 10.77
CA ASP A 304 -16.72 -14.00 9.41
C ASP A 304 -16.87 -12.81 8.46
N LEU A 305 -16.18 -12.87 7.33
CA LEU A 305 -16.36 -11.94 6.23
C LEU A 305 -17.64 -12.30 5.45
N ASP A 306 -18.80 -12.07 6.07
CA ASP A 306 -20.11 -12.50 5.61
C ASP A 306 -21.06 -11.34 5.27
N GLU A 307 -22.29 -11.69 4.87
CA GLU A 307 -23.33 -10.71 4.52
C GLU A 307 -23.79 -9.87 5.72
N ALA A 308 -23.74 -10.43 6.94
CA ALA A 308 -24.15 -9.72 8.14
C ALA A 308 -23.17 -8.59 8.46
N LEU A 309 -21.86 -8.88 8.43
CA LEU A 309 -20.82 -7.86 8.56
C LEU A 309 -20.88 -6.88 7.38
N ALA A 310 -21.05 -7.35 6.15
CA ALA A 310 -21.13 -6.48 4.97
C ALA A 310 -22.32 -5.50 5.06
N LYS A 311 -23.47 -5.95 5.57
CA LYS A 311 -24.62 -5.08 5.84
C LYS A 311 -24.32 -4.01 6.90
N ARG A 312 -23.61 -4.38 7.99
CA ARG A 312 -23.16 -3.41 9.00
C ARG A 312 -22.20 -2.38 8.40
N VAL A 313 -21.22 -2.81 7.62
CA VAL A 313 -20.27 -1.91 6.93
C VAL A 313 -21.04 -0.95 6.03
N ARG A 314 -21.91 -1.45 5.14
CA ARG A 314 -22.73 -0.60 4.25
C ARG A 314 -23.59 0.41 5.00
N SER A 315 -24.15 0.03 6.15
CA SER A 315 -24.94 0.96 6.99
C SER A 315 -24.12 2.12 7.58
N CYS A 316 -22.79 1.97 7.62
CA CYS A 316 -21.86 2.98 8.07
C CYS A 316 -21.18 3.75 6.94
N LEU A 317 -21.45 3.44 5.67
CA LEU A 317 -20.91 4.20 4.54
C LEU A 317 -21.79 5.43 4.24
N GLY A 318 -21.16 6.47 3.69
CA GLY A 318 -21.83 7.71 3.31
C GLY A 318 -21.72 8.85 4.35
N LYS A 319 -22.30 10.00 4.01
CA LYS A 319 -22.25 11.21 4.85
C LYS A 319 -23.22 11.08 6.04
N ASP A 320 -22.64 11.09 7.24
CA ASP A 320 -23.34 11.09 8.52
C ASP A 320 -24.30 9.92 8.80
N PRO A 321 -23.80 8.67 8.89
CA PRO A 321 -24.61 7.54 9.32
C PRO A 321 -25.02 7.72 10.81
N PRO A 322 -26.32 7.67 11.13
CA PRO A 322 -26.82 7.95 12.49
C PRO A 322 -26.56 6.83 13.51
N SER A 323 -26.11 5.65 13.08
CA SER A 323 -26.08 4.42 13.90
C SER A 323 -24.70 3.85 14.18
N CYS A 324 -23.62 4.51 13.77
CA CYS A 324 -22.27 3.93 13.81
C CYS A 324 -21.42 4.56 14.92
N PRO A 325 -20.67 3.75 15.70
CA PRO A 325 -19.87 4.23 16.82
C PRO A 325 -18.75 5.14 16.29
N ARG A 326 -18.76 6.40 16.75
CA ARG A 326 -17.71 7.38 16.46
C ARG A 326 -16.85 7.56 17.69
N PHE A 327 -15.55 7.65 17.49
CA PHE A 327 -14.59 7.87 18.57
C PHE A 327 -14.28 9.36 18.72
N GLU A 328 -14.11 9.80 19.97
CA GLU A 328 -13.76 11.18 20.26
C GLU A 328 -12.25 11.39 20.15
N PHE A 329 -11.85 12.46 19.47
CA PHE A 329 -10.48 12.94 19.51
C PHE A 329 -10.30 13.80 20.77
N CYS A 330 -9.57 13.28 21.75
CA CYS A 330 -9.06 14.06 22.86
C CYS A 330 -7.63 14.44 22.55
N GLU A 331 -7.34 15.74 22.40
CA GLU A 331 -5.95 16.23 22.41
C GLU A 331 -5.32 15.80 23.74
N VAL A 332 -4.20 15.07 23.68
CA VAL A 332 -3.40 14.68 24.85
C VAL A 332 -2.24 15.64 24.98
#